data_AF-A0AAW1RVF4-F1
#
_entry.id   AF-A0AAW1RVF4-F1
#
_cell.length_a   1.000
_cell.length_b   1.000
_cell.length_c   1.000
_cell.angle_alpha   90.00
_cell.angle_beta   90.00
_cell.angle_gamma   90.00
#
_symmetry.space_group_name_H-M   'P 1'
#
loop_
_entity.id
_entity.type
_entity.pdbx_description
1 polymer ?
#
loop_
_entity_poly.entity_id
_entity_poly.type
_entity_poly.pdbx_seq_one_letter_code
_entity_poly.pdbx_strand_id
1 'polypeptide(L)'
;MTEPDPKYYFFNEMTQEVQWDDPGDVPYEEEGGTKYWLGQHGEHLDQDPRAHLFTWVESYSDEHERPFFYNQQTKVSTWERPPDLAWRRVPVSREEM
;
A
#
# COMPACT_ATOMS: atom_id res chain seq x y z
N MET A 1 19.01 21.64 -10.85
CA MET A 1 17.73 21.18 -11.40
C MET A 1 17.08 20.41 -10.27
N THR A 2 16.09 21.01 -9.60
CA THR A 2 15.51 20.46 -8.37
C THR A 2 14.61 19.30 -8.76
N GLU A 3 15.06 18.06 -8.50
CA GLU A 3 14.14 16.92 -8.44
C GLU A 3 13.08 17.27 -7.39
N PRO A 4 11.78 17.11 -7.68
CA PRO A 4 10.77 17.35 -6.67
C PRO A 4 11.07 16.42 -5.49
N ASP A 5 11.40 16.98 -4.33
CA ASP A 5 11.55 16.21 -3.11
C ASP A 5 10.30 15.31 -2.97
N PRO A 6 10.47 14.02 -2.66
CA PRO A 6 9.32 13.15 -2.51
C PRO A 6 8.44 13.73 -1.42
N LYS A 7 7.23 14.16 -1.79
CA LYS A 7 6.26 14.74 -0.85
C LYS A 7 5.78 13.72 0.18
N TYR A 8 6.06 12.44 -0.05
CA TYR A 8 5.65 11.32 0.77
C TYR A 8 6.77 10.28 0.83
N TYR A 9 6.82 9.56 1.94
CA TYR A 9 7.62 8.36 2.12
C TYR A 9 6.71 7.22 2.60
N PHE A 10 7.18 6.00 2.49
CA PHE A 10 6.48 4.82 2.97
C PHE A 10 7.14 4.37 4.27
N PHE A 11 6.37 4.35 5.36
CA PHE A 11 6.80 3.87 6.66
C PHE A 11 6.07 2.58 7.01
N ASN A 12 6.81 1.55 7.37
CA ASN A 12 6.26 0.30 7.85
C ASN A 12 5.95 0.40 9.34
N GLU A 13 4.68 0.43 9.73
CA GLU A 13 4.31 0.56 11.16
C GLU A 13 4.63 -0.69 11.98
N MET A 14 4.83 -1.85 11.33
CA MET A 14 5.13 -3.12 11.99
C MET A 14 6.63 -3.36 12.16
N THR A 15 7.43 -3.13 11.12
CA THR A 15 8.89 -3.32 11.17
C THR A 15 9.65 -2.05 11.52
N GLN A 16 8.98 -0.89 11.53
CA GLN A 16 9.57 0.44 11.69
C GLN A 16 10.57 0.84 10.59
N GLU A 17 10.46 0.22 9.41
CA GLU A 17 11.30 0.53 8.25
C GLU A 17 10.76 1.73 7.46
N VAL A 18 11.64 2.47 6.79
CA VAL A 18 11.30 3.61 5.93
C VAL A 18 11.86 3.37 4.54
N GLN A 19 11.05 3.58 3.52
CA GLN A 19 11.48 3.60 2.13
C GLN A 19 10.83 4.74 1.34
N TRP A 20 11.50 5.12 0.25
CA TRP A 20 11.02 6.14 -0.67
C TRP A 20 10.42 5.54 -1.94
N ASP A 21 10.85 4.31 -2.28
CA ASP A 21 10.28 3.53 -3.37
C ASP A 21 8.91 3.01 -2.97
N ASP A 22 7.98 2.90 -3.90
CA ASP A 22 6.66 2.33 -3.63
C ASP A 22 6.80 0.83 -3.28
N PRO A 23 6.56 0.41 -2.03
CA PRO A 23 6.60 -1.02 -1.67
C PRO A 23 5.49 -1.81 -2.36
N GLY A 24 4.55 -1.10 -3.00
CA GLY A 24 3.33 -1.64 -3.54
C GLY A 24 2.29 -1.86 -2.47
N ASP A 25 1.06 -2.02 -2.94
CA ASP A 25 -0.07 -2.33 -2.06
C ASP A 25 -0.20 -1.31 -0.90
N VAL A 26 0.08 -0.03 -1.19
CA VAL A 26 -0.24 1.11 -0.32
C VAL A 26 -1.45 1.87 -0.89
N PRO A 27 -2.64 1.76 -0.27
CA PRO A 27 -3.81 2.44 -0.78
C PRO A 27 -3.68 3.95 -0.63
N TYR A 28 -4.26 4.68 -1.58
CA TYR A 28 -4.39 6.11 -1.51
C TYR A 28 -5.50 6.45 -0.52
N GLU A 29 -5.16 7.12 0.57
CA GLU A 29 -6.12 7.73 1.49
C GLU A 29 -6.45 9.16 1.05
N GLU A 30 -7.73 9.46 0.84
CA GLU A 30 -8.28 10.81 0.60
C GLU A 30 -8.60 11.52 1.92
N GLU A 31 -8.87 12.84 1.88
CA GLU A 31 -9.15 13.66 3.09
C GLU A 31 -10.37 13.19 3.91
N GLY A 32 -11.19 12.29 3.37
CA GLY A 32 -12.30 11.62 4.07
C GLY A 32 -11.96 10.27 4.70
N GLY A 33 -10.71 9.81 4.64
CA GLY A 33 -10.31 8.46 5.08
C GLY A 33 -10.71 7.34 4.10
N THR A 34 -11.26 7.70 2.94
CA THR A 34 -11.57 6.75 1.86
C THR A 34 -10.27 6.24 1.26
N LYS A 35 -10.13 4.92 1.21
CA LYS A 35 -8.99 4.24 0.61
C LYS A 35 -9.34 3.82 -0.81
N TYR A 36 -8.50 4.16 -1.77
CA TYR A 36 -8.66 3.81 -3.18
C TYR A 36 -7.31 3.49 -3.80
N TRP A 37 -7.32 2.73 -4.89
CA TRP A 37 -6.13 2.42 -5.66
C TRP A 37 -6.15 3.21 -6.96
N LEU A 38 -5.02 3.78 -7.35
CA LEU A 38 -4.90 4.45 -8.65
C LEU A 38 -4.44 3.44 -9.70
N GLY A 39 -5.33 3.13 -10.64
CA GLY A 39 -5.02 2.29 -11.78
C GLY A 39 -4.01 2.93 -12.74
N GLN A 40 -3.56 2.17 -13.75
CA GLN A 40 -2.55 2.61 -14.74
C GLN A 40 -2.95 3.90 -15.49
N HIS A 41 -4.24 4.19 -15.61
CA HIS A 41 -4.78 5.40 -16.26
C HIS A 41 -5.31 6.45 -15.27
N GLY A 42 -5.04 6.31 -13.97
CA GLY A 42 -5.56 7.22 -12.94
C GLY A 42 -7.01 6.95 -12.54
N GLU A 43 -7.49 5.74 -12.76
CA GLU A 43 -8.83 5.29 -12.36
C GLU A 43 -8.84 4.93 -10.87
N HIS A 44 -9.92 5.24 -10.16
CA HIS A 44 -10.12 4.82 -8.77
C HIS A 44 -10.64 3.38 -8.75
N LEU A 45 -9.82 2.46 -8.24
CA LEU A 45 -10.13 1.05 -8.14
C LEU A 45 -10.25 0.64 -6.67
N ASP A 46 -11.10 -0.35 -6.42
CA ASP A 46 -11.24 -1.01 -5.12
C ASP A 46 -10.08 -1.98 -4.83
N GLN A 47 -9.37 -2.43 -5.88
CA GLN A 47 -8.20 -3.30 -5.78
C GLN A 47 -7.02 -2.76 -6.58
N ASP A 48 -5.80 -3.03 -6.11
CA ASP A 48 -4.59 -2.65 -6.83
C ASP A 48 -4.40 -3.52 -8.10
N PRO A 49 -4.44 -2.95 -9.31
CA PRO A 49 -4.23 -3.75 -10.53
C PRO A 49 -2.77 -4.20 -10.67
N ARG A 50 -1.85 -3.61 -9.91
CA ARG A 50 -0.42 -3.92 -9.89
C ARG A 50 -0.06 -4.93 -8.82
N ALA A 51 -1.04 -5.49 -8.10
CA ALA A 51 -0.78 -6.37 -6.96
C ALA A 51 0.12 -7.55 -7.36
N HIS A 52 -0.07 -8.08 -8.57
CA HIS A 52 0.75 -9.14 -9.17
C HIS A 52 2.25 -8.82 -9.33
N LEU A 53 2.67 -7.55 -9.17
CA LEU A 53 4.08 -7.15 -9.16
C LEU A 53 4.70 -7.23 -7.77
N PHE A 54 3.89 -7.39 -6.73
CA PHE A 54 4.30 -7.33 -5.33
C PHE A 54 4.27 -8.71 -4.66
N THR A 55 5.01 -8.83 -3.55
CA THR A 55 5.12 -10.10 -2.82
C THR A 55 3.80 -10.50 -2.19
N TRP A 56 3.06 -9.52 -1.68
CA TRP A 56 1.74 -9.71 -1.10
C TRP A 56 0.69 -9.05 -1.97
N VAL A 57 -0.43 -9.73 -2.11
CA VAL A 57 -1.54 -9.34 -2.97
C VAL A 57 -2.81 -9.32 -2.14
N GLU A 58 -3.48 -8.17 -2.07
CA GLU A 58 -4.86 -8.14 -1.58
C GLU A 58 -5.79 -8.81 -2.61
N SER A 59 -6.67 -9.69 -2.14
CA SER A 59 -7.66 -10.39 -2.93
C SER A 59 -8.96 -10.48 -2.14
N TYR A 60 -10.09 -10.43 -2.82
CA TYR A 60 -11.39 -10.53 -2.14
C TYR A 60 -11.84 -11.99 -2.09
N SER A 61 -12.21 -12.46 -0.90
CA SER A 61 -12.80 -13.79 -0.75
C SER A 61 -14.32 -13.68 -0.79
N ASP A 62 -14.93 -14.23 -1.84
CA ASP A 62 -16.38 -14.32 -1.98
C ASP A 62 -16.99 -15.17 -0.85
N GLU A 63 -16.33 -16.26 -0.47
CA GLU A 63 -16.79 -17.17 0.59
C GLU A 63 -16.90 -16.51 1.98
N HIS A 64 -16.02 -15.55 2.26
CA HIS A 64 -15.95 -14.87 3.57
C HIS A 64 -16.39 -13.40 3.51
N GLU A 65 -16.83 -12.94 2.34
CA GLU A 65 -17.24 -11.56 2.05
C GLU A 65 -16.25 -10.50 2.61
N ARG A 66 -14.95 -10.79 2.50
CA ARG A 66 -13.90 -9.90 3.02
C ARG A 66 -12.59 -10.02 2.26
N PRO A 67 -11.76 -8.97 2.25
CA PRO A 67 -10.42 -9.04 1.69
C PRO A 67 -9.51 -9.96 2.51
N PHE A 68 -8.63 -10.66 1.81
CA PHE A 68 -7.52 -11.45 2.34
C PHE A 68 -6.24 -11.09 1.60
N PHE A 69 -5.11 -11.25 2.27
CA PHE A 69 -3.79 -10.97 1.72
C PHE A 69 -3.10 -12.29 1.41
N TYR A 70 -2.59 -12.42 0.19
CA TYR A 70 -1.91 -13.62 -0.27
C TYR A 70 -0.45 -13.32 -0.59
N ASN A 71 0.46 -14.01 0.09
CA ASN A 71 1.88 -13.96 -0.19
C ASN A 71 2.20 -14.89 -1.36
N GLN A 72 2.59 -14.31 -2.50
CA GLN A 72 2.96 -15.07 -3.68
C GLN A 72 4.34 -15.73 -3.58
N GLN A 73 5.22 -15.23 -2.70
CA GLN A 73 6.57 -15.75 -2.45
C GLN A 73 6.54 -16.98 -1.52
N THR A 74 5.82 -16.90 -0.40
CA THR A 74 5.72 -17.98 0.59
C THR A 74 4.48 -18.86 0.40
N LYS A 75 3.55 -18.47 -0.47
CA LYS A 75 2.26 -19.15 -0.73
C LYS A 75 1.34 -19.20 0.49
N VAL A 76 1.47 -18.23 1.40
CA VAL A 76 0.66 -18.10 2.61
C VAL A 76 -0.47 -17.09 2.39
N SER A 77 -1.70 -17.42 2.78
CA SER A 77 -2.79 -16.45 2.89
C SER A 77 -2.97 -16.04 4.35
N THR A 78 -3.24 -14.75 4.55
CA THR A 78 -3.57 -14.17 5.85
C THR A 78 -4.76 -13.25 5.69
N TRP A 79 -5.52 -13.11 6.76
CA TRP A 79 -6.61 -12.14 6.83
C TRP A 79 -6.17 -10.83 7.47
N GLU A 80 -5.14 -10.90 8.30
CA GLU A 80 -4.54 -9.75 8.94
C GLU A 80 -3.47 -9.18 8.03
N ARG A 81 -3.46 -7.85 7.86
CA ARG A 81 -2.50 -7.18 7.01
C ARG A 81 -1.07 -7.50 7.49
N PRO A 82 -0.25 -8.19 6.68
CA PRO A 82 1.09 -8.58 7.08
C PRO A 82 1.99 -7.35 7.25
N PRO A 83 3.10 -7.48 8.00
CA PRO A 83 4.08 -6.40 8.14
C PRO A 83 4.57 -5.88 6.79
N ASP A 84 4.83 -6.74 5.81
CA ASP A 84 5.19 -6.33 4.45
C ASP A 84 4.12 -5.49 3.71
N LEU A 85 2.88 -5.45 4.19
CA LEU A 85 1.81 -4.58 3.69
C LEU A 85 1.42 -3.50 4.70
N ALA A 86 2.07 -3.45 5.86
CA ALA A 86 1.88 -2.42 6.87
C ALA A 86 2.63 -1.12 6.52
N TRP A 87 2.99 -0.96 5.24
CA TRP A 87 3.49 0.29 4.72
C TRP A 87 2.38 1.31 4.65
N ARG A 88 2.66 2.46 5.22
CA ARG A 88 1.79 3.62 5.17
C ARG A 88 2.48 4.74 4.44
N ARG A 89 1.76 5.34 3.49
CA ARG A 89 2.11 6.63 2.92
C ARG A 89 2.08 7.68 4.04
N VAL A 90 3.24 8.25 4.34
CA VAL A 90 3.38 9.37 5.27
C VAL A 90 3.85 10.58 4.47
N PRO A 91 3.11 11.71 4.48
CA PRO A 91 3.61 12.94 3.90
C PRO A 91 4.90 13.35 4.61
N VAL A 92 5.93 13.67 3.85
CA VAL A 92 7.12 14.36 4.36
C VAL A 92 6.69 15.80 4.64
N SER A 93 5.96 16.01 5.73
CA SER A 93 5.75 17.36 6.24
C SER A 93 7.10 17.86 6.75
N ARG A 94 7.64 18.89 6.10
CA ARG A 94 8.88 19.57 6.50
C ARG A 94 8.70 20.45 7.75
N GLU A 95 7.67 20.19 8.55
CA GLU A 95 7.33 20.89 9.78
C GLU A 95 7.50 19.80 10.85
N GLU A 96 8.63 19.67 11.54
CA GLU A 96 9.16 20.57 12.56
C GLU A 96 10.70 20.42 12.62
N MET A 97 11.44 21.50 12.42
CA MET A 97 12.83 21.64 12.90
C MET A 97 12.91 22.91 13.75
#